data_AF-A0A9E6P2A6-F1
#
_entry.id   AF-A0A9E6P2A6-F1
#
_cell.length_a   1.000
_cell.length_b   1.000
_cell.length_c   1.000
_cell.angle_alpha   90.00
_cell.angle_beta   90.00
_cell.angle_gamma   90.00
#
_symmetry.space_group_name_H-M   'P 1'
#
loop_
_entity.id
_entity.type
_entity.pdbx_description
1 polymer ?
#
loop_
_entity_poly.entity_id
_entity_poly.type
_entity_poly.pdbx_seq_one_letter_code
_entity_poly.pdbx_strand_id
1 'polypeptide(L)'
;MSRPDSSIGTFDAEVDGVPFLRSIYRRLHNAGENYLLTAEDGEGNAVNFSVPAKLVEGIKHIIYPYTGALEWHVQFKNEPGSHLVKSGSAGITFDYDYRRAVGEISFNLKDERKVTGTFNLQNPGPA
;
A
#
# COMPACT_ATOMS: atom_id res chain seq x y z
N MET A 1 -19.66 0.71 -8.51
CA MET A 1 -20.03 1.19 -7.15
C MET A 1 -18.75 1.41 -6.39
N SER A 2 -18.46 2.64 -5.96
CA SER A 2 -17.32 2.92 -5.08
C SER A 2 -17.62 2.35 -3.70
N ARG A 3 -16.71 1.56 -3.12
CA ARG A 3 -16.85 1.07 -1.75
C ARG A 3 -16.84 2.29 -0.81
N PRO A 4 -17.78 2.40 0.15
CA PRO A 4 -17.93 3.59 1.00
C PRO A 4 -16.68 3.91 1.85
N ASP A 5 -15.84 2.91 2.13
CA ASP A 5 -14.59 3.07 2.89
C ASP A 5 -13.33 3.20 2.00
N SER A 6 -13.50 3.63 0.75
CA SER A 6 -12.37 3.84 -0.16
C SER A 6 -11.72 5.20 0.04
N SER A 7 -10.39 5.20 0.08
CA SER A 7 -9.59 6.43 0.00
C SER A 7 -9.58 6.95 -1.45
N ILE A 8 -9.55 8.27 -1.59
CA ILE A 8 -9.34 8.93 -2.88
C ILE A 8 -7.85 8.99 -3.22
N GLY A 9 -7.53 9.29 -4.48
CA GLY A 9 -6.18 9.44 -4.98
C GLY A 9 -5.70 8.26 -5.84
N THR A 10 -4.40 8.00 -5.86
CA THR A 10 -3.78 7.02 -6.76
C THR A 10 -2.86 6.06 -6.03
N PHE A 11 -2.73 4.87 -6.60
CA PHE A 11 -1.73 3.87 -6.25
C PHE A 11 -1.43 3.10 -7.52
N ASP A 12 -0.21 3.21 -8.02
CA ASP A 12 0.26 2.56 -9.23
C ASP A 12 1.51 1.75 -8.91
N ALA A 13 1.61 0.55 -9.48
CA ALA A 13 2.75 -0.32 -9.26
C ALA A 13 3.16 -1.12 -10.50
N GLU A 14 4.44 -1.45 -10.51
CA GLU A 14 5.14 -2.17 -11.56
C GLU A 14 5.82 -3.40 -10.94
N VAL A 15 5.88 -4.49 -11.70
CA VAL A 15 6.67 -5.67 -11.37
C VAL A 15 7.77 -5.81 -12.41
N ASP A 16 9.02 -5.83 -11.96
CA ASP A 16 10.22 -5.88 -12.81
C ASP A 16 10.22 -4.80 -13.92
N GLY A 17 9.71 -3.61 -13.60
CA GLY A 17 9.60 -2.46 -14.51
C GLY A 17 8.41 -2.52 -15.48
N VAL A 18 7.52 -3.50 -15.36
CA VAL A 18 6.30 -3.62 -16.15
C VAL A 18 5.09 -3.23 -15.31
N PRO A 19 4.30 -2.21 -15.70
CA PRO A 19 3.07 -1.84 -15.00
C PRO A 19 2.10 -3.03 -14.88
N PHE A 20 1.63 -3.31 -13.67
CA PHE A 20 0.66 -4.37 -13.42
C PHE A 20 -0.55 -3.91 -12.59
N LEU A 21 -0.41 -2.85 -11.80
CA LEU A 21 -1.47 -2.32 -10.97
C LEU A 21 -1.68 -0.82 -11.26
N ARG A 22 -2.91 -0.48 -11.64
CA ARG A 22 -3.46 0.88 -11.55
C ARG A 22 -4.72 0.81 -10.75
N SER A 23 -4.66 1.26 -9.50
CA SER A 23 -5.76 1.02 -8.57
C SER A 23 -7.06 1.68 -9.02
N ILE A 24 -8.17 1.01 -8.77
CA ILE A 24 -9.52 1.59 -8.77
C ILE A 24 -10.11 1.63 -7.36
N TYR A 25 -9.61 0.76 -6.48
CA TYR A 25 -9.91 0.75 -5.06
C TYR A 25 -8.62 0.95 -4.27
N ARG A 26 -8.68 1.84 -3.28
CA ARG A 26 -7.60 2.13 -2.36
C ARG A 26 -8.16 2.26 -0.96
N ARG A 27 -7.35 1.92 0.03
CA ARG A 27 -7.70 2.11 1.43
C ARG A 27 -6.47 2.49 2.24
N LEU A 28 -6.61 3.57 3.01
CA LEU A 28 -5.73 3.96 4.09
C LEU A 28 -6.54 3.81 5.38
N HIS A 29 -6.28 2.77 6.17
CA HIS A 29 -7.09 2.46 7.34
C HIS A 29 -6.25 2.43 8.61
N ASN A 30 -6.63 3.23 9.61
CA ASN A 30 -6.06 3.12 10.95
C ASN A 30 -6.64 1.88 11.65
N ALA A 31 -5.79 0.89 11.94
CA ALA A 31 -6.10 -0.36 12.62
C ALA A 31 -5.49 -0.39 14.04
N GLY A 32 -5.46 0.76 14.72
CA GLY A 32 -4.90 0.91 16.07
C GLY A 32 -3.39 1.12 16.05
N GLU A 33 -2.63 0.04 16.15
CA GLU A 33 -1.15 0.12 16.19
C GLU A 33 -0.51 0.29 14.81
N ASN A 34 -1.29 0.10 13.74
CA ASN A 34 -0.82 0.14 12.36
C ASN A 34 -1.80 0.90 11.46
N TYR A 35 -1.29 1.50 10.40
CA TYR A 35 -2.07 1.83 9.21
C TYR A 35 -1.98 0.68 8.21
N LEU A 36 -3.12 0.29 7.65
CA LEU A 36 -3.21 -0.66 6.55
C LEU A 36 -3.37 0.11 5.25
N LEU A 37 -2.53 -0.22 4.26
CA LEU A 37 -2.58 0.32 2.91
C LEU A 37 -2.92 -0.82 1.95
N THR A 38 -4.05 -0.67 1.27
CA THR A 38 -4.55 -1.62 0.26
C THR A 38 -4.78 -0.87 -1.04
N ALA A 39 -4.37 -1.47 -2.15
CA ALA A 39 -4.66 -1.00 -3.50
C ALA A 39 -5.03 -2.18 -4.39
N GLU A 40 -6.13 -2.07 -5.14
CA GLU A 40 -6.67 -3.11 -6.02
C GLU A 40 -7.15 -2.49 -7.34
N ASP A 41 -6.95 -3.17 -8.47
CA ASP A 41 -7.50 -2.75 -9.78
C ASP A 41 -8.89 -3.31 -10.10
N GLY A 42 -9.44 -4.15 -9.21
CA GLY A 42 -10.73 -4.83 -9.42
C GLY A 42 -10.69 -5.98 -10.42
N GLU A 43 -9.55 -6.23 -11.04
CA GLU A 43 -9.33 -7.38 -11.92
C GLU A 43 -8.55 -8.52 -11.24
N GLY A 44 -8.06 -8.28 -10.01
CA GLY A 44 -7.36 -9.27 -9.19
C GLY A 44 -5.90 -8.94 -8.93
N ASN A 45 -5.38 -7.82 -9.45
CA ASN A 45 -4.09 -7.31 -9.01
C ASN A 45 -4.27 -6.50 -7.74
N ALA A 46 -3.40 -6.73 -6.75
CA ALA A 46 -3.44 -6.00 -5.49
C ALA A 46 -2.07 -5.83 -4.84
N VAL A 47 -1.90 -4.75 -4.09
CA VAL A 47 -0.77 -4.53 -3.18
C VAL A 47 -1.32 -4.21 -1.79
N ASN A 48 -0.81 -4.92 -0.79
CA ASN A 48 -1.26 -4.84 0.59
C ASN A 48 -0.07 -4.79 1.54
N PHE A 49 -0.01 -3.77 2.39
CA PHE A 49 1.04 -3.65 3.40
C PHE A 49 0.56 -2.84 4.60
N SER A 50 1.34 -2.88 5.67
CA SER A 50 1.08 -2.12 6.89
C SER A 50 2.28 -1.27 7.28
N VAL A 51 2.02 -0.13 7.93
CA VAL A 51 3.05 0.71 8.55
C VAL A 51 2.65 1.01 9.99
N PRO A 52 3.60 1.24 10.92
CA PRO A 52 3.26 1.59 12.29
C PRO A 52 2.42 2.86 12.36
N ALA A 53 1.51 2.97 13.35
CA ALA A 53 0.74 4.20 13.57
C ALA A 53 1.54 5.30 14.28
N LYS A 54 2.62 4.92 14.98
CA LYS A 54 3.52 5.84 15.72
C LYS A 54 4.54 6.51 14.80
N LEU A 55 4.11 7.01 13.65
CA LEU A 55 4.95 7.77 12.71
C LEU A 55 4.73 9.26 12.93
N VAL A 56 5.76 10.06 12.73
CA VAL A 56 5.67 11.52 12.88
C VAL A 56 5.14 12.13 11.58
N GLU A 57 4.02 12.84 11.65
CA GLU A 57 3.43 13.59 10.54
C GLU A 57 4.42 14.59 9.91
N GLY A 58 4.32 14.83 8.60
CA GLY A 58 5.13 15.79 7.84
C GLY A 58 6.58 15.34 7.57
N ILE A 59 6.99 14.17 8.06
CA ILE A 59 8.32 13.58 7.86
C ILE A 59 8.19 12.31 7.02
N LYS A 60 9.13 12.11 6.08
CA LYS A 60 9.26 10.84 5.35
C LYS A 60 9.86 9.78 6.26
N HIS A 61 9.15 8.69 6.44
CA HIS A 61 9.60 7.49 7.14
C HIS A 61 9.89 6.38 6.14
N ILE A 62 10.95 5.61 6.39
CA ILE A 62 11.25 4.39 5.63
C ILE A 62 10.96 3.20 6.54
N ILE A 63 10.00 2.37 6.12
CA ILE A 63 9.54 1.20 6.85
C ILE A 63 10.00 -0.04 6.11
N TYR A 64 10.56 -1.00 6.85
CA TYR A 64 10.92 -2.32 6.34
C TYR A 64 9.84 -3.33 6.74
N PRO A 65 9.63 -4.43 5.99
CA PRO A 65 8.69 -5.48 6.37
C PRO A 65 8.90 -5.94 7.82
N TYR A 66 7.81 -6.04 8.57
CA TYR A 66 7.79 -6.47 9.96
C TYR A 66 6.57 -7.34 10.23
N THR A 67 6.62 -8.13 11.31
CA THR A 67 5.46 -8.89 11.78
C THR A 67 4.50 -7.94 12.48
N GLY A 68 3.54 -7.40 11.72
CA GLY A 68 2.51 -6.47 12.19
C GLY A 68 1.09 -7.00 12.05
N ALA A 69 0.13 -6.10 11.91
CA ALA A 69 -1.29 -6.45 11.71
C ALA A 69 -1.57 -7.13 10.35
N LEU A 70 -0.67 -6.99 9.38
CA LEU A 70 -0.82 -7.52 8.03
C LEU A 70 0.55 -7.87 7.47
N GLU A 71 0.74 -9.13 7.07
CA GLU A 71 1.89 -9.53 6.26
C GLU A 71 1.84 -8.84 4.90
N TRP A 72 2.96 -8.21 4.52
CA TRP A 72 3.06 -7.49 3.27
C TRP A 72 3.03 -8.49 2.11
N HIS A 73 2.15 -8.25 1.14
CA HIS A 73 1.98 -9.15 0.01
C HIS A 73 1.45 -8.43 -1.23
N VAL A 74 1.63 -9.10 -2.36
CA VAL A 74 1.17 -8.67 -3.68
C VAL A 74 0.34 -9.81 -4.28
N GLN A 75 -0.71 -9.48 -5.01
CA GLN A 75 -1.51 -10.44 -5.76
C GLN A 75 -1.46 -10.07 -7.24
N PHE A 76 -1.33 -11.09 -8.10
CA PHE A 76 -1.39 -10.94 -9.55
C PHE A 76 -2.63 -11.67 -10.07
N LYS A 77 -3.41 -11.01 -10.94
CA LYS A 77 -4.72 -11.48 -11.45
C LYS A 77 -4.74 -12.94 -11.92
N ASN A 78 -3.68 -13.39 -12.57
CA ASN A 78 -3.60 -14.72 -13.20
C ASN A 78 -2.73 -15.71 -12.42
N GLU A 79 -2.39 -15.40 -11.17
CA GLU A 79 -1.57 -16.26 -10.34
C GLU A 79 -2.34 -16.70 -9.09
N PRO A 80 -2.26 -17.99 -8.71
CA PRO A 80 -2.93 -18.47 -7.52
C PRO A 80 -2.24 -17.95 -6.26
N GLY A 81 -3.01 -17.33 -5.37
CA GLY A 81 -2.56 -16.93 -4.04
C GLY A 81 -1.88 -15.56 -3.98
N SER A 82 -1.28 -15.28 -2.82
CA SER A 82 -0.57 -14.03 -2.56
C SER A 82 0.93 -14.26 -2.51
N HIS A 83 1.68 -13.35 -3.11
CA HIS A 83 3.14 -13.35 -3.14
C HIS A 83 3.66 -12.49 -2.00
N LEU A 84 4.23 -13.15 -1.00
CA LEU A 84 4.73 -12.48 0.20
C LEU A 84 5.98 -11.65 -0.11
N VAL A 85 6.05 -10.47 0.50
CA VAL A 85 7.23 -9.63 0.47
C VAL A 85 8.30 -10.22 1.39
N LYS A 86 9.48 -10.50 0.83
CA LYS A 86 10.64 -11.03 1.55
C LYS A 86 11.48 -9.92 2.18
N SER A 87 11.66 -8.81 1.45
CA SER A 87 12.47 -7.66 1.86
C SER A 87 12.08 -6.42 1.07
N GLY A 88 12.71 -5.28 1.34
CA GLY A 88 12.42 -4.02 0.67
C GLY A 88 11.93 -2.96 1.65
N SER A 89 11.21 -1.96 1.17
CA SER A 89 10.73 -0.86 2.01
C SER A 89 9.51 -0.15 1.46
N ALA A 90 8.75 0.49 2.34
CA ALA A 90 7.77 1.52 2.03
C ALA A 90 8.28 2.87 2.56
N GLY A 91 8.41 3.85 1.67
CA GLY A 91 8.65 5.25 2.04
C GLY A 91 7.32 5.97 2.13
N ILE A 92 6.98 6.57 3.28
CA ILE A 92 5.69 7.21 3.50
C ILE A 92 5.84 8.53 4.26
N THR A 93 5.07 9.52 3.84
CA THR A 93 4.83 10.76 4.57
C THR A 93 3.33 10.86 4.84
N PHE A 94 2.98 11.03 6.12
CA PHE A 94 1.60 11.34 6.53
C PHE A 94 1.40 12.85 6.59
N ASP A 95 0.23 13.30 6.15
CA ASP A 95 -0.24 14.69 6.23
C ASP A 95 -1.75 14.75 6.56
N TYR A 96 -2.27 15.96 6.79
CA TYR A 96 -3.69 16.25 7.01
C TYR A 96 -4.30 15.50 8.21
N ASP A 97 -3.62 15.51 9.35
CA ASP A 97 -3.97 14.77 10.57
C ASP A 97 -4.06 13.27 10.27
N TYR A 98 -3.00 12.74 9.63
CA TYR A 98 -2.86 11.34 9.20
C TYR A 98 -3.96 10.84 8.23
N ARG A 99 -4.75 11.75 7.64
CA ARG A 99 -5.77 11.39 6.65
C ARG A 99 -5.22 11.29 5.25
N ARG A 100 -4.01 11.78 5.01
CA ARG A 100 -3.31 11.64 3.72
C ARG A 100 -1.99 10.91 3.92
N ALA A 101 -1.68 10.02 2.98
CA ALA A 101 -0.42 9.30 2.90
C ALA A 101 0.14 9.41 1.48
N VAL A 102 1.36 9.92 1.35
CA VAL A 102 2.08 10.01 0.07
C VAL A 102 3.36 9.21 0.18
N GLY A 103 3.71 8.47 -0.87
CA GLY A 103 4.90 7.64 -0.77
C GLY A 103 5.18 6.76 -1.97
N GLU A 104 6.12 5.85 -1.73
CA GLU A 104 6.62 4.88 -2.70
C GLU A 104 6.91 3.55 -2.02
N ILE A 105 6.90 2.48 -2.79
CA ILE A 105 7.28 1.14 -2.35
C ILE A 105 8.39 0.59 -3.23
N SER A 106 9.24 -0.24 -2.63
CA SER A 106 10.21 -1.08 -3.33
C SER A 106 10.30 -2.41 -2.60
N PHE A 107 9.55 -3.41 -3.06
CA PHE A 107 9.44 -4.73 -2.45
C PHE A 107 10.19 -5.77 -3.27
N ASN A 108 10.88 -6.67 -2.60
CA ASN A 108 11.41 -7.89 -3.20
C ASN A 108 10.54 -9.05 -2.71
N LEU A 109 9.89 -9.76 -3.63
CA LEU A 109 9.01 -10.89 -3.32
C LEU A 109 9.82 -12.15 -3.02
N LYS A 110 9.19 -13.15 -2.40
CA LYS A 110 9.84 -14.45 -2.14
C LYS A 110 10.20 -15.21 -3.42
N ASP A 111 9.54 -14.92 -4.53
CA ASP A 111 9.81 -15.47 -5.87
C ASP A 111 10.79 -14.62 -6.69
N GLU A 112 11.54 -13.74 -6.03
CA GLU A 112 12.64 -12.93 -6.59
C GLU A 112 12.20 -11.76 -7.48
N ARG A 113 10.91 -11.61 -7.77
CA ARG A 113 10.39 -10.43 -8.48
C ARG A 113 10.49 -9.17 -7.64
N LYS A 114 10.72 -8.04 -8.30
CA LYS A 114 10.76 -6.72 -7.67
C LYS A 114 9.50 -5.93 -8.00
N VAL A 115 8.80 -5.47 -6.97
CA VAL A 115 7.64 -4.59 -7.11
C VAL A 115 8.00 -3.18 -6.67
N THR A 116 7.79 -2.21 -7.54
CA THR A 116 7.92 -0.78 -7.23
C THR A 116 6.59 -0.08 -7.44
N GLY A 117 6.34 0.99 -6.71
CA GLY A 117 5.09 1.71 -6.86
C GLY A 117 5.10 3.06 -6.17
N THR A 118 4.11 3.88 -6.49
CA THR A 118 3.90 5.19 -5.89
C THR A 118 2.45 5.36 -5.50
N PHE A 119 2.20 6.14 -4.46
CA PHE A 119 0.85 6.35 -3.97
C PHE A 119 0.66 7.76 -3.40
N ASN A 120 -0.57 8.23 -3.51
CA ASN A 120 -1.09 9.42 -2.86
C ASN A 120 -2.53 9.10 -2.48
N LEU A 121 -2.73 8.72 -1.21
CA LEU A 121 -4.00 8.27 -0.68
C LEU A 121 -4.53 9.33 0.28
N GLN A 122 -5.83 9.61 0.22
CA GLN A 122 -6.48 10.48 1.17
C GLN A 122 -7.83 9.91 1.60
N ASN A 123 -8.08 9.86 2.90
CA ASN A 123 -9.40 9.56 3.43
C ASN A 123 -10.30 10.80 3.29
N PRO A 124 -11.58 10.63 2.89
CA PRO A 124 -12.53 11.72 2.92
C PRO A 124 -12.64 12.29 4.34
N GLY A 125 -12.80 13.61 4.47
CA GLY A 125 -12.97 14.26 5.76
C GLY A 125 -14.27 13.81 6.45
N PRO A 126 -14.43 14.08 7.77
CA PRO A 126 -15.72 13.94 8.40
C PRO A 126 -16.73 14.81 7.63
N ALA A 127 -17.87 14.21 7.31
CA ALA A 127 -19.02 14.92 6.76
C ALA A 127 -19.59 15.91 7.77
#